data_AF-A0A348XM74-F1
#
_entry.id   AF-A0A348XM74-F1
#
_cell.length_a   1.000
_cell.length_b   1.000
_cell.length_c   1.000
_cell.angle_alpha   90.00
_cell.angle_beta   90.00
_cell.angle_gamma   90.00
#
_symmetry.space_group_name_H-M   'P 1'
#
loop_
_entity.id
_entity.type
_entity.pdbx_description
1 polymer ?
#
loop_
_entity_poly.entity_id
_entity_poly.type
_entity_poly.pdbx_seq_one_letter_code
_entity_poly.pdbx_strand_id
1 'polypeptide(L)'
;LDQLPSAPQGALWQEIRGSLLENRGFSKAGAAAGLHYLRDTDLRQAIRTYEGDISWICGQRDTIAPPEAAQLAVRAQDSIQLLDCGHLPQLDCPALLSRLLEHGA
;
A
#
# COMPACT_ATOMS: atom_id res chain seq x y z
N LEU A 1 -9.94 -20.74 16.60
CA LEU A 1 -9.59 -19.61 15.72
C LEU A 1 -10.76 -18.62 15.65
N ASP A 2 -11.56 -18.55 16.73
CA ASP A 2 -12.80 -17.80 16.73
C ASP A 2 -12.68 -16.67 17.74
N GLN A 3 -13.08 -15.48 17.28
CA GLN A 3 -13.14 -14.20 17.99
C GLN A 3 -11.82 -13.43 18.04
N LEU A 4 -11.53 -12.71 16.95
CA LEU A 4 -10.74 -11.49 17.03
C LEU A 4 -11.69 -10.29 16.97
N PRO A 5 -11.53 -9.31 17.88
CA PRO A 5 -12.46 -8.21 18.04
C PRO A 5 -12.44 -7.28 16.83
N SER A 6 -13.61 -6.78 16.45
CA SER A 6 -13.78 -5.68 15.49
C SER A 6 -13.27 -4.37 16.12
N ALA A 7 -11.95 -4.21 16.23
CA ALA A 7 -11.37 -2.98 16.73
C ALA A 7 -11.65 -1.85 15.71
N PRO A 8 -12.17 -0.68 16.15
CA PRO A 8 -12.30 0.47 15.27
C PRO A 8 -10.93 0.81 14.67
N GLN A 9 -10.87 1.24 13.40
CA GLN A 9 -9.64 1.39 12.61
C GLN A 9 -8.49 2.10 13.34
N GLY A 10 -8.79 3.03 14.26
CA GLY A 10 -7.79 3.72 15.09
C GLY A 10 -7.09 2.83 16.12
N ALA A 11 -7.78 1.86 16.73
CA ALA A 11 -7.18 0.95 17.71
C ALA A 11 -6.26 -0.08 17.05
N LEU A 12 -6.64 -0.58 15.87
CA LEU A 12 -5.81 -1.46 15.05
C LEU A 12 -4.52 -0.76 14.59
N TRP A 13 -4.61 0.52 14.19
CA TRP A 13 -3.43 1.32 13.84
C TRP A 13 -2.47 1.53 15.02
N GLN A 14 -3.00 1.74 16.23
CA GLN A 14 -2.17 1.83 17.43
C GLN A 14 -1.48 0.50 17.75
N GLU A 15 -2.16 -0.63 17.57
CA GLU A 15 -1.60 -1.96 17.79
C GLU A 15 -0.51 -2.31 16.77
N ILE A 16 -0.75 -2.03 15.47
CA ILE A 16 0.26 -2.17 14.41
C ILE A 16 1.47 -1.29 14.74
N ARG A 17 1.24 -0.03 15.11
CA ARG A 17 2.29 0.93 15.45
C ARG A 17 3.10 0.52 16.67
N GLY A 18 2.46 0.07 17.76
CA GLY A 18 3.14 -0.45 18.94
C GLY A 18 3.94 -1.73 18.66
N SER A 19 3.42 -2.61 17.80
CA SER A 19 4.12 -3.84 17.43
C SER A 19 5.31 -3.63 16.49
N LEU A 20 5.28 -2.63 15.61
CA LEU A 20 6.33 -2.36 14.61
C LEU A 20 7.35 -1.32 15.06
N LEU A 21 6.92 -0.27 15.77
CA LEU A 21 7.80 0.86 16.15
C LEU A 21 8.37 0.71 17.56
N GLU A 22 7.60 0.16 18.51
CA GLU A 22 7.99 0.14 19.92
C GLU A 22 8.64 -1.19 20.33
N ASN A 23 8.13 -2.31 19.79
CA ASN A 23 8.82 -3.60 19.86
C ASN A 23 9.75 -3.74 18.66
N ARG A 24 11.07 -3.63 18.87
CA ARG A 24 12.11 -3.85 17.85
C ARG A 24 12.23 -5.34 17.42
N GLY A 25 11.11 -6.04 17.27
CA GLY A 25 11.07 -7.47 16.97
C GLY A 25 9.74 -7.89 16.36
N PHE A 26 9.81 -8.84 15.43
CA PHE A 26 8.65 -9.48 14.84
C PHE A 26 7.80 -10.17 15.93
N SER A 27 6.51 -9.86 16.00
CA SER A 27 5.55 -10.61 16.81
C SER A 27 4.56 -11.34 15.90
N LYS A 28 4.23 -12.60 16.22
CA LYS A 28 3.24 -13.37 15.46
C LYS A 28 1.86 -12.71 15.48
N ALA A 29 1.49 -12.12 16.61
CA ALA A 29 0.22 -11.39 16.77
C ALA A 29 0.18 -10.14 15.91
N GLY A 30 1.22 -9.29 15.95
CA GLY A 30 1.31 -8.11 15.10
C GLY A 30 1.36 -8.44 13.60
N ALA A 31 2.07 -9.51 13.22
CA ALA A 31 2.08 -9.99 11.84
C ALA A 31 0.68 -10.50 11.39
N ALA A 32 -0.02 -11.24 12.24
CA ALA A 32 -1.39 -11.69 11.95
C ALA A 32 -2.35 -10.49 11.81
N ALA A 33 -2.24 -9.49 12.68
CA ALA A 33 -3.03 -8.26 12.60
C ALA A 33 -2.73 -7.49 11.30
N GLY A 34 -1.46 -7.35 10.91
CA GLY A 34 -1.05 -6.72 9.66
C GLY A 34 -1.58 -7.47 8.42
N LEU A 35 -1.50 -8.80 8.41
CA LEU A 35 -2.06 -9.61 7.32
C LEU A 35 -3.58 -9.51 7.23
N HIS A 36 -4.28 -9.49 8.38
CA HIS A 36 -5.72 -9.29 8.43
C HIS A 36 -6.10 -7.91 7.86
N TYR A 37 -5.38 -6.87 8.26
CA TYR A 37 -5.56 -5.52 7.73
C TYR A 37 -5.36 -5.47 6.21
N LEU A 38 -4.24 -6.01 5.69
CA LEU A 38 -3.96 -6.04 4.26
C LEU A 38 -5.01 -6.80 3.46
N ARG A 39 -5.55 -7.89 4.03
CA ARG A 39 -6.56 -8.72 3.37
C ARG A 39 -7.94 -8.06 3.33
N ASP A 40 -8.34 -7.43 4.43
CA ASP A 40 -9.73 -7.00 4.64
C ASP A 40 -9.94 -5.50 4.40
N THR A 41 -8.87 -4.72 4.19
CA THR A 41 -8.96 -3.30 3.84
C THR A 41 -9.43 -3.11 2.40
N ASP A 42 -10.52 -2.35 2.23
CA ASP A 42 -11.03 -1.92 0.93
C ASP A 42 -11.04 -0.39 0.81
N LEU A 43 -10.14 0.15 -0.01
CA LEU A 43 -10.01 1.59 -0.25
C LEU A 43 -10.67 2.03 -1.57
N ARG A 44 -11.36 1.15 -2.30
CA ARG A 44 -11.89 1.47 -3.65
C ARG A 44 -12.85 2.65 -3.63
N GLN A 45 -13.71 2.76 -2.63
CA GLN A 45 -14.62 3.91 -2.50
C GLN A 45 -13.85 5.20 -2.19
N ALA A 46 -12.88 5.15 -1.27
CA ALA A 46 -12.08 6.31 -0.89
C ALA A 46 -11.29 6.88 -2.08
N ILE A 47 -10.69 6.01 -2.90
CA ILE A 47 -9.98 6.39 -4.13
C ILE A 47 -10.93 7.11 -5.10
N ARG A 48 -12.16 6.59 -5.27
CA ARG A 48 -13.15 7.20 -6.19
C ARG A 48 -13.59 8.59 -5.75
N THR A 49 -13.69 8.84 -4.44
CA THR A 49 -14.15 10.11 -3.88
C THR A 49 -13.02 11.08 -3.54
N TYR A 50 -11.76 10.72 -3.78
CA TYR A 50 -10.62 11.58 -3.52
C TYR A 50 -10.65 12.79 -4.47
N GLU A 51 -10.49 14.03 -3.97
CA GLU A 51 -10.64 15.23 -4.80
C GLU A 51 -9.34 15.66 -5.51
N GLY A 52 -8.19 15.08 -5.14
CA GLY A 52 -6.90 15.38 -5.77
C GLY A 52 -6.55 14.42 -6.90
N ASP A 53 -5.44 14.70 -7.59
CA ASP A 53 -4.86 13.81 -8.60
C ASP A 53 -4.00 12.73 -7.93
N ILE A 54 -4.06 11.51 -8.44
CA ILE A 54 -3.25 10.39 -7.94
C ILE A 54 -2.18 10.04 -8.97
N SER A 55 -0.93 10.02 -8.51
CA SER A 55 0.18 9.45 -9.26
C SER A 55 0.37 7.99 -8.84
N TRP A 56 0.13 7.07 -9.76
CA TRP A 56 0.28 5.63 -9.57
C TRP A 56 1.65 5.20 -10.08
N ILE A 57 2.49 4.67 -9.20
CA ILE A 57 3.80 4.12 -9.56
C ILE A 57 3.78 2.62 -9.26
N CYS A 58 3.91 1.80 -10.29
CA CYS A 58 3.78 0.34 -10.17
C CYS A 58 5.00 -0.38 -10.74
N GLY A 59 5.39 -1.48 -10.11
CA GLY A 59 6.31 -2.43 -10.72
C GLY A 59 5.57 -3.29 -11.75
N GLN A 60 6.09 -3.33 -12.98
CA GLN A 60 5.52 -4.12 -14.07
C GLN A 60 5.50 -5.63 -13.77
N ARG A 61 6.40 -6.09 -12.88
CA ARG A 61 6.51 -7.50 -12.46
C ARG A 61 6.01 -7.72 -11.03
N ASP A 62 5.26 -6.78 -10.46
CA ASP A 62 4.70 -6.91 -9.11
C ASP A 62 3.64 -8.03 -9.06
N THR A 63 3.86 -9.02 -8.20
CA THR A 63 2.93 -10.13 -7.97
C THR A 63 2.09 -9.99 -6.69
N ILE A 64 2.33 -8.94 -5.89
CA ILE A 64 1.62 -8.64 -4.65
C ILE A 64 0.54 -7.58 -4.92
N ALA A 65 0.91 -6.49 -5.59
CA ALA A 65 0.02 -5.42 -6.03
C ALA A 65 0.13 -5.23 -7.56
N PRO A 66 -0.51 -6.10 -8.34
CA PRO A 66 -0.31 -6.13 -9.79
C PRO A 66 -0.77 -4.82 -10.46
N PRO A 67 -0.07 -4.33 -11.50
CA PRO A 67 -0.36 -3.04 -12.15
C PRO A 67 -1.78 -2.94 -12.72
N GLU A 68 -2.41 -4.06 -13.04
CA GLU A 68 -3.80 -4.16 -13.46
C GLU A 68 -4.76 -3.59 -12.40
N ALA A 69 -4.44 -3.71 -11.11
CA ALA A 69 -5.24 -3.13 -10.04
C ALA A 69 -5.26 -1.60 -10.10
N ALA A 70 -4.13 -0.97 -10.39
CA ALA A 70 -4.05 0.47 -10.61
C ALA A 70 -4.80 0.89 -11.88
N GLN A 71 -4.66 0.12 -12.97
CA GLN A 71 -5.38 0.37 -14.23
C GLN A 71 -6.91 0.31 -14.07
N LEU A 72 -7.43 -0.50 -13.14
CA LEU A 72 -8.86 -0.54 -12.82
C LEU A 72 -9.33 0.61 -11.94
N ALA A 73 -8.41 1.21 -11.17
CA ALA A 73 -8.70 2.27 -10.20
C ALA A 73 -8.46 3.69 -10.74
N VAL A 74 -7.62 3.82 -11.78
CA VAL A 74 -7.21 5.09 -12.37
C VAL A 74 -8.41 5.89 -12.89
N ARG A 75 -8.39 7.19 -12.63
CA ARG A 75 -9.38 8.15 -13.15
C ARG A 75 -8.75 8.98 -14.26
N ALA A 76 -9.57 9.74 -14.97
CA ALA A 76 -9.10 10.49 -16.16
C ALA A 76 -7.99 11.51 -15.85
N GLN A 77 -7.96 12.05 -14.63
CA GLN A 77 -6.96 13.02 -14.17
C GLN A 77 -5.71 12.38 -13.55
N ASP A 78 -5.72 11.08 -13.30
CA ASP A 78 -4.63 10.38 -12.63
C ASP A 78 -3.55 9.96 -13.66
N SER A 79 -2.31 9.75 -13.20
CA SER A 79 -1.21 9.24 -14.04
C SER A 79 -0.74 7.86 -13.58
N ILE A 80 -0.35 6.98 -14.52
CA ILE A 80 0.25 5.68 -14.21
C ILE A 80 1.64 5.59 -14.82
N GLN A 81 2.64 5.28 -13.98
CA GLN A 81 4.01 4.98 -14.38
C GLN A 81 4.31 3.52 -14.07
N LEU A 82 4.69 2.76 -15.11
CA LEU A 82 5.12 1.38 -14.99
C LEU A 82 6.65 1.32 -15.02
N LEU A 83 7.23 0.75 -13.97
CA LEU A 83 8.66 0.57 -13.84
C LEU A 83 9.01 -0.89 -14.06
N ASP A 84 10.14 -1.17 -14.72
CA ASP A 84 10.60 -2.54 -14.96
C ASP A 84 11.21 -3.17 -13.68
N CYS A 85 10.41 -3.28 -12.62
CA CYS A 85 10.75 -3.79 -11.31
C CYS A 85 9.64 -4.68 -10.71
N GLY A 86 9.92 -5.28 -9.55
CA GLY A 86 8.94 -5.98 -8.73
C GLY A 86 8.18 -5.02 -7.81
N HIS A 87 7.76 -5.54 -6.66
CA HIS A 87 6.89 -4.84 -5.71
C HIS A 87 7.51 -3.59 -5.04
N LEU A 88 8.84 -3.51 -4.95
CA LEU A 88 9.53 -2.46 -4.20
C LEU A 88 10.42 -1.63 -5.13
N PRO A 89 9.86 -0.70 -5.93
CA PRO A 89 10.63 0.18 -6.81
C PRO A 89 11.76 0.93 -6.09
N GLN A 90 11.57 1.29 -4.82
CA GLN A 90 12.58 1.95 -4.00
C GLN A 90 13.83 1.11 -3.73
N LEU A 91 13.74 -0.22 -3.87
CA LEU A 91 14.88 -1.13 -3.75
C LEU A 91 15.43 -1.51 -5.12
N ASP A 92 14.55 -1.80 -6.07
CA ASP A 92 14.91 -2.31 -7.39
C ASP A 92 15.44 -1.22 -8.33
N CYS A 93 14.83 -0.04 -8.30
CA CYS A 93 15.14 1.08 -9.20
C CYS A 93 15.12 2.46 -8.51
N PRO A 94 15.86 2.65 -7.40
CA PRO A 94 15.78 3.84 -6.55
C PRO A 94 16.02 5.15 -7.31
N ALA A 95 17.00 5.19 -8.22
CA ALA A 95 17.30 6.41 -8.99
C ALA A 95 16.16 6.81 -9.94
N LEU A 96 15.43 5.85 -10.50
CA LEU A 96 14.29 6.11 -11.37
C LEU A 96 13.10 6.60 -10.54
N LEU A 97 12.83 5.95 -9.40
CA LEU A 97 11.80 6.41 -8.47
C LEU A 97 12.07 7.83 -7.98
N SER A 98 13.30 8.16 -7.58
CA SER A 98 13.67 9.52 -7.14
C SER A 98 13.36 10.57 -8.21
N ARG A 99 13.70 10.30 -9.48
CA ARG A 99 13.42 11.24 -10.59
C ARG A 99 11.92 11.46 -10.80
N LEU A 100 11.10 10.41 -10.72
CA LEU A 100 9.65 10.53 -10.84
C LEU A 100 9.04 11.36 -9.71
N LEU A 101 9.57 11.21 -8.48
CA LEU A 101 9.10 11.98 -7.33
C LEU A 101 9.53 13.46 -7.41
N GLU A 102 10.71 13.77 -7.95
CA GLU A 102 11.23 15.14 -8.07
C GLU A 102 10.54 15.96 -9.16
N HIS A 103 10.17 15.32 -10.27
CA HIS A 103 9.65 16.02 -11.45
C HIS A 103 8.14 15.89 -11.65
N GLY A 104 7.46 15.12 -10.79
CA GLY A 104 6.09 14.71 -11.01
C GLY A 104 6.01 13.61 -12.08
N ALA A 105 5.03 12.73 -11.91
CA ALA A 105 4.73 11.63 -12.83
C ALA A 105 3.78 12.03 -13.95
#